data_AF-A0A829QKW5-F1
#
_entry.id   AF-A0A829QKW5-F1
#
_cell.length_a   1.000
_cell.length_b   1.000
_cell.length_c   1.000
_cell.angle_alpha   90.00
_cell.angle_beta   90.00
_cell.angle_gamma   90.00
#
_symmetry.space_group_name_H-M   'P 1'
#
loop_
_entity.id
_entity.type
_entity.pdbx_description
1 polymer ?
#
loop_
_entity_poly.entity_id
_entity_poly.type
_entity_poly.pdbx_seq_one_letter_code
_entity_poly.pdbx_strand_id
1 'polypeptide(L)'
;MHPSKLSVGGDNSKPDHWSLIADYVKKEWADCDEERIRAAGTAFSSFGTESQKQATELWNACTAVFTDERQRGYPEISEMVTEIANVCGALKGEVASDLGVACEAVGAKASEMKKLGQTSLTILHYIILSYEVDKVLARRLPWGDRIRKGIDRLIEFNKKEYAKANDKLMKSIDQTVDQAAESNEGINNTATTDAKFLSNLLDRIPRQTDPIRNRTKEENEAAGDEGERRAGINPRGRKREVRVIVDTGSGPVAREVVPDRIDDVNRQVTEVKNTNEIRPDRVQILAEAEWARQNGYTMTLVVDHRTVINDPKIQEMVNNGQIQVVRKELDDAYF
;
A
#
# COMPACT_ATOMS: atom_id res chain seq x y z
N MET A 1 -0.52 10.23 -13.84
CA MET A 1 -1.52 9.13 -13.72
C MET A 1 -2.32 9.33 -12.44
N HIS A 2 -3.64 9.52 -12.53
CA HIS A 2 -4.52 9.59 -11.34
C HIS A 2 -5.29 8.28 -11.23
N PRO A 3 -4.89 7.34 -10.36
CA PRO A 3 -5.64 6.10 -10.23
C PRO A 3 -7.06 6.41 -9.75
N SER A 4 -8.05 6.00 -10.56
CA SER A 4 -9.49 6.14 -10.30
C SER A 4 -10.03 5.13 -9.28
N LYS A 5 -9.18 4.17 -8.89
CA LYS A 5 -9.43 3.19 -7.85
C LYS A 5 -8.29 3.27 -6.85
N LEU A 6 -8.63 3.46 -5.57
CA LEU A 6 -7.65 3.41 -4.49
C LEU A 6 -7.36 1.95 -4.15
N SER A 7 -6.18 1.71 -3.56
CA SER A 7 -5.81 0.36 -3.13
C SER A 7 -6.87 -0.16 -2.18
N VAL A 8 -7.50 -1.24 -2.58
CA VAL A 8 -8.45 -1.97 -1.75
C VAL A 8 -7.59 -2.81 -0.81
N GLY A 9 -7.79 -2.70 0.50
CA GLY A 9 -7.13 -3.58 1.46
C GLY A 9 -7.50 -5.06 1.23
N GLY A 10 -7.04 -5.93 2.11
CA GLY A 10 -7.55 -7.30 2.12
C GLY A 10 -9.03 -7.36 2.55
N ASP A 11 -9.63 -8.54 2.40
CA ASP A 11 -11.05 -8.78 2.69
C ASP A 11 -11.33 -9.10 4.16
N ASN A 12 -10.31 -8.99 5.03
CA ASN A 12 -10.27 -9.43 6.42
C ASN A 12 -10.65 -10.91 6.60
N SER A 13 -10.55 -11.73 5.54
CA SER A 13 -10.81 -13.16 5.65
C SER A 13 -9.71 -13.82 6.46
N LYS A 14 -10.11 -14.78 7.30
CA LYS A 14 -9.19 -15.71 7.95
C LYS A 14 -9.42 -17.09 7.33
N PRO A 15 -8.36 -17.92 7.19
CA PRO A 15 -8.50 -19.23 6.58
C PRO A 15 -9.33 -20.16 7.49
N ASP A 16 -9.88 -21.21 6.89
CA ASP A 16 -10.54 -22.26 7.66
C ASP A 16 -9.63 -22.80 8.78
N HIS A 17 -10.25 -23.06 9.92
CA HIS A 17 -9.59 -23.56 11.12
C HIS A 17 -8.52 -22.62 11.74
N TRP A 18 -8.45 -21.35 11.34
CA TRP A 18 -7.57 -20.34 11.96
C TRP A 18 -7.71 -20.29 13.49
N SER A 19 -8.94 -20.44 13.99
CA SER A 19 -9.25 -20.47 15.43
C SER A 19 -8.55 -21.58 16.21
N LEU A 20 -8.03 -22.62 15.54
CA LEU A 20 -7.23 -23.66 16.21
C LEU A 20 -5.91 -23.11 16.74
N ILE A 21 -5.35 -22.08 16.10
CA ILE A 21 -4.03 -21.51 16.41
C ILE A 21 -4.06 -20.03 16.79
N ALA A 22 -5.19 -19.35 16.65
CA ALA A 22 -5.32 -17.89 16.82
C ALA A 22 -4.75 -17.35 18.13
N ASP A 23 -4.89 -18.08 19.24
CA ASP A 23 -4.37 -17.68 20.56
C ASP A 23 -2.84 -17.88 20.71
N TYR A 24 -2.19 -18.55 19.76
CA TYR A 24 -0.77 -18.93 19.82
C TYR A 24 0.10 -18.25 18.76
N VAL A 25 -0.49 -17.67 17.72
CA VAL A 25 0.24 -16.97 16.66
C VAL A 25 0.72 -15.60 17.15
N LYS A 26 1.88 -15.18 16.65
CA LYS A 26 2.42 -13.83 16.86
C LYS A 26 2.23 -12.93 15.65
N LYS A 27 1.99 -13.52 14.48
CA LYS A 27 1.73 -12.82 13.22
C LYS A 27 0.30 -13.09 12.80
N GLU A 28 -0.41 -12.02 12.47
CA GLU A 28 -1.72 -12.15 11.88
C GLU A 28 -1.64 -12.78 10.48
N TRP A 29 -2.76 -13.40 10.09
CA TRP A 29 -2.96 -13.81 8.71
C TRP A 29 -2.78 -12.62 7.76
N ALA A 30 -2.02 -12.82 6.69
CA ALA A 30 -1.81 -11.82 5.65
C ALA A 30 -3.13 -11.51 4.92
N ASP A 31 -3.67 -10.32 5.21
CA ASP A 31 -4.90 -9.81 4.65
C ASP A 31 -4.62 -9.05 3.35
N CYS A 32 -4.45 -9.80 2.26
CA CYS A 32 -4.17 -9.25 0.93
C CYS A 32 -4.87 -10.04 -0.18
N ASP A 33 -5.13 -9.36 -1.30
CA ASP A 33 -5.66 -9.92 -2.54
C ASP A 33 -4.53 -10.11 -3.56
N GLU A 34 -4.06 -11.35 -3.67
CA GLU A 34 -2.91 -11.71 -4.50
C GLU A 34 -3.19 -11.58 -6.00
N GLU A 35 -4.45 -11.68 -6.42
CA GLU A 35 -4.82 -11.52 -7.83
C GLU A 35 -4.75 -10.05 -8.23
N ARG A 36 -5.27 -9.16 -7.39
CA ARG A 36 -5.19 -7.71 -7.61
C ARG A 36 -3.76 -7.20 -7.61
N ILE A 37 -2.92 -7.69 -6.70
CA ILE A 37 -1.49 -7.33 -6.66
C ILE A 37 -0.81 -7.71 -7.98
N ARG A 38 -1.02 -8.92 -8.49
CA ARG A 38 -0.45 -9.35 -9.79
C ARG A 38 -1.04 -8.58 -10.98
N ALA A 39 -2.34 -8.29 -10.95
CA ALA A 39 -2.98 -7.48 -11.99
C ALA A 39 -2.40 -6.06 -12.05
N ALA A 40 -2.14 -5.44 -10.90
CA ALA A 40 -1.42 -4.17 -10.83
C ALA A 40 -0.01 -4.30 -11.41
N GLY A 41 0.72 -5.37 -11.06
CA GLY A 41 2.04 -5.64 -11.61
C GLY A 41 2.05 -5.74 -13.13
N THR A 42 1.10 -6.48 -13.70
CA THR A 42 0.92 -6.61 -15.15
C THR A 42 0.65 -5.26 -15.82
N ALA A 43 -0.17 -4.41 -15.20
CA ALA A 43 -0.45 -3.07 -15.72
C ALA A 43 0.80 -2.18 -15.72
N PHE A 44 1.61 -2.23 -14.65
CA PHE A 44 2.86 -1.48 -14.57
C PHE A 44 3.90 -1.95 -15.58
N SER A 45 4.10 -3.27 -15.74
CA SER A 45 4.99 -3.82 -16.76
C SER A 45 4.54 -3.47 -18.19
N SER A 46 3.23 -3.49 -18.45
CA SER A 46 2.67 -3.10 -19.75
C SER A 46 2.92 -1.62 -20.04
N PHE A 47 2.66 -0.75 -19.05
CA PHE A 47 2.94 0.67 -19.15
C PHE A 47 4.44 0.95 -19.38
N GLY A 48 5.33 0.28 -18.64
CA GLY A 48 6.77 0.42 -18.80
C GLY A 48 7.24 0.03 -20.19
N THR A 49 6.79 -1.13 -20.69
CA THR A 49 7.11 -1.63 -22.04
C THR A 49 6.64 -0.66 -23.14
N GLU A 50 5.39 -0.19 -23.04
CA GLU A 50 4.83 0.73 -24.04
C GLU A 50 5.50 2.10 -23.99
N SER A 51 5.82 2.62 -22.80
CA SER A 51 6.54 3.89 -22.65
C SER A 51 7.95 3.81 -23.25
N GLN A 52 8.66 2.70 -23.04
CA GLN A 52 9.98 2.46 -23.64
C GLN A 52 9.92 2.41 -25.16
N LYS A 53 8.88 1.77 -25.70
CA LYS A 53 8.64 1.72 -27.15
C LYS A 53 8.39 3.13 -27.70
N GLN A 54 7.52 3.91 -27.07
CA GLN A 54 7.23 5.29 -27.47
C GLN A 54 8.46 6.19 -27.39
N ALA A 55 9.29 6.05 -26.35
CA ALA A 55 10.56 6.76 -26.24
C ALA A 55 11.50 6.42 -27.40
N THR A 56 11.59 5.14 -27.76
CA THR A 56 12.43 4.67 -28.87
C THR A 56 11.92 5.20 -30.22
N GLU A 57 10.61 5.14 -30.46
CA GLU A 57 9.97 5.65 -31.67
C GLU A 57 10.16 7.17 -31.81
N LEU A 58 9.96 7.93 -30.72
CA LEU A 58 10.19 9.37 -30.68
C LEU A 58 11.66 9.72 -30.99
N TRP A 59 12.61 9.03 -30.36
CA TRP A 59 14.03 9.25 -30.60
C TRP A 59 14.42 8.96 -32.05
N ASN A 60 13.95 7.85 -32.61
CA ASN A 60 14.23 7.48 -34.00
C ASN A 60 13.61 8.49 -34.98
N ALA A 61 12.38 8.93 -34.74
CA ALA A 61 11.73 9.95 -35.57
C ALA A 61 12.48 11.29 -35.52
N CYS A 62 12.94 11.70 -34.33
CA CYS A 62 13.73 12.92 -34.14
C CYS A 62 15.07 12.85 -34.90
N THR A 63 15.85 11.80 -34.69
CA THR A 63 17.20 11.65 -35.28
C THR A 63 17.17 11.38 -36.78
N ALA A 64 16.07 10.87 -37.33
CA ALA A 64 15.86 10.78 -38.77
C ALA A 64 15.70 12.16 -39.45
N VAL A 65 15.15 13.15 -38.76
CA VAL A 65 14.93 14.51 -39.28
C VAL A 65 16.11 15.43 -38.97
N PHE A 66 16.60 15.37 -37.74
CA PHE A 66 17.71 16.15 -37.22
C PHE A 66 18.95 15.26 -37.14
N THR A 67 19.53 14.95 -38.30
CA THR A 67 20.75 14.14 -38.39
C THR A 67 21.94 14.83 -37.69
N ASP A 68 22.97 14.05 -37.34
CA ASP A 68 24.20 14.56 -36.70
C ASP A 68 24.84 15.73 -37.48
N GLU A 69 24.77 15.70 -38.80
CA GLU A 69 25.26 16.80 -39.66
C GLU A 69 24.46 18.08 -39.49
N ARG A 70 23.13 17.98 -39.36
CA ARG A 70 22.26 19.14 -39.11
C ARG A 70 22.44 19.69 -37.70
N GLN A 71 22.62 18.82 -36.71
CA GLN A 71 22.89 19.23 -35.33
C GLN A 71 24.23 19.96 -35.20
N ARG A 72 25.29 19.53 -35.91
CA ARG A 72 26.59 20.23 -35.92
C ARG A 72 26.56 21.58 -36.64
N GLY A 73 25.67 21.73 -37.62
CA GLY A 73 25.54 22.96 -38.41
C GLY A 73 24.70 24.06 -37.75
N TYR A 74 23.82 23.69 -36.81
CA TYR A 74 22.85 24.59 -36.18
C TYR A 74 22.71 24.28 -34.68
N PRO A 75 23.32 25.09 -33.78
CA PRO A 75 23.27 24.89 -32.34
C PRO A 75 21.85 24.75 -31.77
N GLU A 76 20.88 25.49 -32.30
CA GLU A 76 19.48 25.46 -31.87
C GLU A 76 18.82 24.09 -32.12
N ILE A 77 19.21 23.41 -33.21
CA ILE A 77 18.76 22.04 -33.50
C ILE A 77 19.35 21.07 -32.48
N SER A 78 20.62 21.25 -32.10
CA SER A 78 21.28 20.41 -31.09
C SER A 78 20.61 20.54 -29.71
N GLU A 79 20.15 21.73 -29.35
CA GLU A 79 19.39 21.99 -28.11
C GLU A 79 18.04 21.26 -28.15
N MET A 80 17.28 21.39 -29.23
CA MET A 80 16.00 20.67 -29.41
C MET A 80 16.16 19.14 -29.37
N VAL A 81 17.21 18.59 -29.98
CA VAL A 81 17.47 17.14 -29.92
C VAL A 81 17.86 16.70 -28.51
N THR A 82 18.60 17.52 -27.77
CA THR A 82 18.94 17.26 -26.36
C THR A 82 17.69 17.22 -25.49
N GLU A 83 16.77 18.16 -25.71
CA GLU A 83 15.46 18.17 -25.06
C GLU A 83 14.63 16.91 -25.36
N ILE A 84 14.60 16.46 -26.62
CA ILE A 84 13.91 15.22 -26.97
C ILE A 84 14.59 13.99 -26.33
N ALA A 85 15.93 13.96 -26.27
CA ALA A 85 16.67 12.91 -25.58
C ALA A 85 16.26 12.82 -24.10
N ASN A 86 16.06 13.97 -23.46
CA ASN A 86 15.60 14.10 -22.09
C ASN A 86 14.18 13.54 -21.89
N VAL A 87 13.24 13.84 -22.80
CA VAL A 87 11.88 13.25 -22.79
C VAL A 87 11.95 11.74 -22.93
N CYS A 88 12.72 11.25 -23.90
CA CYS A 88 12.88 9.83 -24.12
C CYS A 88 13.50 9.13 -22.91
N GLY A 89 14.46 9.78 -22.23
CA GLY A 89 15.06 9.30 -20.98
C GLY A 89 14.02 9.06 -19.89
N ALA A 90 13.17 10.06 -19.61
CA ALA A 90 12.12 9.96 -18.61
C ALA A 90 11.01 8.95 -18.99
N LEU A 91 10.77 8.75 -20.29
CA LEU A 91 9.78 7.79 -20.79
C LEU A 91 10.28 6.34 -20.84
N LYS A 92 11.55 6.05 -20.54
CA LYS A 92 12.11 4.69 -20.66
C LYS A 92 11.36 3.61 -19.87
N GLY A 93 10.54 3.98 -18.89
CA GLY A 93 9.57 3.06 -18.27
C GLY A 93 10.18 1.94 -17.41
N GLU A 94 11.50 1.94 -17.21
CA GLU A 94 12.25 0.95 -16.41
C GLU A 94 11.69 0.88 -15.00
N VAL A 95 11.49 2.05 -14.38
CA VAL A 95 10.89 2.21 -13.04
C VAL A 95 9.51 1.56 -12.92
N ALA A 96 8.66 1.66 -13.96
CA ALA A 96 7.35 1.00 -13.96
C ALA A 96 7.48 -0.52 -14.18
N SER A 97 8.44 -0.96 -14.97
CA SER A 97 8.71 -2.39 -15.16
C SER A 97 9.20 -3.04 -13.86
N ASP A 98 10.09 -2.36 -13.11
CA ASP A 98 10.59 -2.81 -11.81
C ASP A 98 9.46 -2.91 -10.78
N LEU A 99 8.58 -1.91 -10.73
CA LEU A 99 7.37 -1.96 -9.90
C LEU A 99 6.48 -3.15 -10.28
N GLY A 100 6.38 -3.45 -11.57
CA GLY A 100 5.67 -4.63 -12.07
C GLY A 100 6.25 -5.95 -11.55
N VAL A 101 7.58 -6.08 -11.58
CA VAL A 101 8.31 -7.25 -11.05
C VAL A 101 8.12 -7.39 -9.55
N ALA A 102 8.19 -6.28 -8.80
CA ALA A 102 7.98 -6.28 -7.35
C ALA A 102 6.57 -6.72 -6.97
N CYS A 103 5.54 -6.22 -7.68
CA CYS A 103 4.16 -6.65 -7.50
C CYS A 103 3.99 -8.16 -7.78
N GLU A 104 4.55 -8.67 -8.87
CA GLU A 104 4.46 -10.11 -9.19
C GLU A 104 5.12 -10.97 -8.10
N ALA A 105 6.30 -10.57 -7.62
CA ALA A 105 7.00 -11.28 -6.55
C ALA A 105 6.19 -11.33 -5.24
N VAL A 106 5.61 -10.19 -4.82
CA VAL A 106 4.75 -10.12 -3.63
C VAL A 106 3.49 -10.98 -3.82
N GLY A 107 2.80 -10.84 -4.95
CA GLY A 107 1.58 -11.60 -5.24
C GLY A 107 1.83 -13.12 -5.29
N ALA A 108 2.90 -13.54 -5.96
CA ALA A 108 3.34 -14.93 -6.02
C ALA A 108 3.65 -15.48 -4.63
N LYS A 109 4.43 -14.74 -3.84
CA LYS A 109 4.85 -15.18 -2.50
C LYS A 109 3.67 -15.29 -1.54
N ALA A 110 2.79 -14.28 -1.51
CA ALA A 110 1.59 -14.29 -0.68
C ALA A 110 0.72 -15.51 -1.00
N SER A 111 0.49 -15.78 -2.29
CA SER A 111 -0.36 -16.89 -2.75
C SER A 111 0.22 -18.25 -2.35
N GLU A 112 1.53 -18.45 -2.51
CA GLU A 112 2.22 -19.67 -2.12
C GLU A 112 2.14 -19.89 -0.60
N MET A 113 2.54 -18.88 0.19
CA MET A 113 2.60 -19.00 1.65
C MET A 113 1.21 -19.15 2.28
N LYS A 114 0.19 -18.43 1.76
CA LYS A 114 -1.21 -18.58 2.20
C LYS A 114 -1.74 -19.98 1.91
N LYS A 115 -1.46 -20.55 0.72
CA LYS A 115 -1.84 -21.94 0.40
C LYS A 115 -1.19 -22.96 1.32
N LEU A 116 0.11 -22.79 1.64
CA LEU A 116 0.81 -23.65 2.60
C LEU A 116 0.22 -23.53 4.01
N GLY A 117 -0.11 -22.32 4.45
CA GLY A 117 -0.77 -22.07 5.75
C GLY A 117 -2.13 -22.74 5.85
N GLN A 118 -2.99 -22.60 4.83
CA GLN A 118 -4.29 -23.28 4.75
C GLN A 118 -4.18 -24.80 4.79
N THR A 119 -3.22 -25.36 4.04
CA THR A 119 -2.96 -26.81 4.03
C THR A 119 -2.50 -27.27 5.41
N SER A 120 -1.60 -26.53 6.04
CA SER A 120 -1.11 -26.79 7.40
C SER A 120 -2.24 -26.81 8.43
N LEU A 121 -3.16 -25.84 8.39
CA LEU A 121 -4.33 -25.78 9.27
C LEU A 121 -5.31 -26.94 9.04
N THR A 122 -5.50 -27.34 7.78
CA THR A 122 -6.34 -28.50 7.43
C THR A 122 -5.75 -29.79 8.00
N ILE A 123 -4.43 -29.98 7.89
CA ILE A 123 -3.74 -31.14 8.49
C ILE A 123 -3.89 -31.13 10.01
N LEU A 124 -3.68 -29.97 10.66
CA LEU A 124 -3.87 -29.83 12.10
C LEU A 124 -5.30 -30.20 12.52
N HIS A 125 -6.31 -29.76 11.78
CA HIS A 125 -7.71 -30.09 12.05
C HIS A 125 -7.93 -31.61 12.08
N TYR A 126 -7.44 -32.34 11.07
CA TYR A 126 -7.56 -33.80 11.04
C TYR A 126 -6.77 -34.50 12.13
N ILE A 127 -5.58 -34.00 12.49
CA ILE A 127 -4.79 -34.51 13.62
C ILE A 127 -5.58 -34.37 14.93
N ILE A 128 -6.15 -33.19 15.19
CA ILE A 128 -6.95 -32.95 16.40
C ILE A 128 -8.21 -33.82 16.40
N LEU A 129 -8.88 -33.98 15.25
CA LEU A 129 -10.03 -34.86 15.14
C LEU A 129 -9.68 -36.30 15.53
N SER A 130 -8.55 -36.82 15.05
CA SER A 130 -8.04 -38.14 15.45
C SER A 130 -7.83 -38.24 16.95
N TYR A 131 -7.20 -37.23 17.57
CA TYR A 131 -6.99 -37.19 19.02
C TYR A 131 -8.28 -37.12 19.82
N GLU A 132 -9.31 -36.41 19.32
CA GLU A 132 -10.62 -36.39 19.98
C GLU A 132 -11.31 -37.75 19.91
N VAL A 133 -11.15 -38.51 18.82
CA VAL A 133 -11.59 -39.92 18.73
C VAL A 133 -10.86 -40.78 19.76
N ASP A 134 -9.53 -40.65 19.86
CA ASP A 134 -8.73 -41.38 20.85
C ASP A 134 -9.16 -41.05 22.28
N LYS A 135 -9.53 -39.80 22.56
CA LYS A 135 -10.08 -39.38 23.87
C LYS A 135 -11.40 -40.06 24.20
N VAL A 136 -12.27 -40.29 23.22
CA VAL A 136 -13.54 -41.02 23.41
C VAL A 136 -13.26 -42.47 23.75
N LEU A 137 -12.34 -43.12 23.02
CA LEU A 137 -11.94 -44.51 23.27
C LEU A 137 -11.26 -44.67 24.63
N ALA A 138 -10.42 -43.70 25.03
CA ALA A 138 -9.73 -43.69 26.31
C ALA A 138 -10.68 -43.73 27.52
N ARG A 139 -11.92 -43.23 27.40
CA ARG A 139 -12.94 -43.31 28.49
C ARG A 139 -13.28 -44.75 28.89
N ARG A 140 -13.03 -45.72 28.00
CA ARG A 140 -13.34 -47.14 28.22
C ARG A 140 -12.14 -47.92 28.77
N LEU A 141 -10.98 -47.29 28.94
CA LEU A 141 -9.76 -47.94 29.39
C LEU A 141 -9.49 -47.68 30.88
N PRO A 142 -8.82 -48.62 31.58
CA PRO A 142 -8.21 -48.34 32.86
C PRO A 142 -7.28 -47.12 32.72
N TRP A 143 -7.37 -46.18 33.66
CA TRP A 143 -6.54 -44.96 33.67
C TRP A 143 -6.86 -43.96 32.55
N GLY A 144 -8.06 -44.07 31.94
CA GLY A 144 -8.53 -43.22 30.84
C GLY A 144 -8.39 -41.71 31.07
N ASP A 145 -8.61 -41.22 32.30
CA ASP A 145 -8.45 -39.80 32.61
C ASP A 145 -7.00 -39.31 32.51
N ARG A 146 -6.01 -40.14 32.85
CA ARG A 146 -4.59 -39.81 32.65
C ARG A 146 -4.24 -39.77 31.16
N ILE A 147 -4.75 -40.73 30.38
CA ILE A 147 -4.54 -40.79 28.93
C ILE A 147 -5.14 -39.54 28.27
N ARG A 148 -6.37 -39.18 28.63
CA ARG A 148 -7.04 -37.96 28.12
C ARG A 148 -6.25 -36.69 28.40
N LYS A 149 -5.75 -36.51 29.63
CA LYS A 149 -4.87 -35.37 29.97
C LYS A 149 -3.58 -35.37 29.15
N GLY A 150 -3.03 -36.54 28.83
CA GLY A 150 -1.89 -36.68 27.92
C GLY A 150 -2.23 -36.22 26.49
N ILE A 151 -3.39 -36.64 25.97
CA ILE A 151 -3.87 -36.24 24.65
C ILE A 151 -4.16 -34.73 24.59
N ASP A 152 -4.76 -34.14 25.62
CA ASP A 152 -4.99 -32.69 25.67
C ASP A 152 -3.68 -31.90 25.56
N ARG A 153 -2.61 -32.37 26.22
CA ARG A 153 -1.26 -31.78 26.07
C ARG A 153 -0.69 -31.94 24.66
N LEU A 154 -0.94 -33.08 24.00
CA LEU A 154 -0.51 -33.31 22.62
C LEU A 154 -1.27 -32.39 21.64
N ILE A 155 -2.57 -32.18 21.84
CA ILE A 155 -3.37 -31.23 21.07
C ILE A 155 -2.79 -29.82 21.24
N GLU A 156 -2.57 -29.37 22.47
CA GLU A 156 -2.02 -28.05 22.75
C GLU A 156 -0.61 -27.87 22.17
N PHE A 157 0.25 -28.89 22.29
CA PHE A 157 1.59 -28.90 21.71
C PHE A 157 1.53 -28.75 20.18
N ASN A 158 0.71 -29.55 19.49
CA ASN A 158 0.55 -29.45 18.05
C ASN A 158 0.02 -28.08 17.62
N LYS A 159 -0.99 -27.53 18.32
CA LYS A 159 -1.48 -26.17 18.04
C LYS A 159 -0.37 -25.13 18.10
N LYS A 160 0.49 -25.17 19.13
CA LYS A 160 1.63 -24.26 19.27
C LYS A 160 2.69 -24.44 18.18
N GLU A 161 3.02 -25.68 17.80
CA GLU A 161 4.00 -25.92 16.74
C GLU A 161 3.49 -25.47 15.36
N TYR A 162 2.22 -25.73 15.06
CA TYR A 162 1.57 -25.25 13.83
C TYR A 162 1.40 -23.73 13.81
N ALA A 163 1.18 -23.10 14.96
CA ALA A 163 1.18 -21.64 15.09
C ALA A 163 2.56 -21.05 14.75
N LYS A 164 3.65 -21.61 15.31
CA LYS A 164 5.02 -21.19 14.98
C LYS A 164 5.36 -21.38 13.50
N ALA A 165 4.85 -22.44 12.88
CA ALA A 165 5.04 -22.67 11.45
C ALA A 165 4.30 -21.62 10.62
N ASN A 166 3.05 -21.30 10.96
CA ASN A 166 2.28 -20.23 10.31
C ASN A 166 2.95 -18.86 10.50
N ASP A 167 3.46 -18.53 11.68
CA ASP A 167 4.21 -17.29 11.93
C ASP A 167 5.40 -17.14 10.98
N LYS A 168 6.11 -18.24 10.69
CA LYS A 168 7.24 -18.22 9.73
C LYS A 168 6.78 -17.96 8.30
N LEU A 169 5.65 -18.54 7.90
CA LEU A 169 5.07 -18.30 6.57
C LEU A 169 4.66 -16.83 6.41
N MET A 170 3.94 -16.28 7.40
CA MET A 170 3.52 -14.87 7.38
C MET A 170 4.72 -13.93 7.39
N LYS A 171 5.72 -14.20 8.22
CA LYS A 171 6.98 -13.44 8.22
C LYS A 171 7.68 -13.45 6.85
N SER A 172 7.61 -14.56 6.10
CA SER A 172 8.18 -14.61 4.76
C SER A 172 7.43 -13.72 3.76
N ILE A 173 6.13 -13.48 3.95
CA ILE A 173 5.37 -12.51 3.16
C ILE A 173 5.82 -11.10 3.53
N ASP A 174 5.82 -10.77 4.82
CA ASP A 174 6.26 -9.45 5.33
C ASP A 174 7.63 -9.07 4.76
N GLN A 175 8.60 -9.99 4.79
CA GLN A 175 9.94 -9.75 4.27
C GLN A 175 9.98 -9.42 2.77
N THR A 176 9.12 -10.06 1.96
CA THR A 176 9.03 -9.75 0.53
C THR A 176 8.33 -8.42 0.29
N VAL A 177 7.33 -8.08 1.12
CA VAL A 177 6.68 -6.76 1.09
C VAL A 177 7.67 -5.66 1.47
N ASP A 178 8.45 -5.84 2.52
CA ASP A 178 9.47 -4.87 2.97
C ASP A 178 10.49 -4.61 1.86
N GLN A 179 11.00 -5.66 1.20
CA GLN A 179 11.92 -5.53 0.07
C GLN A 179 11.30 -4.77 -1.11
N ALA A 180 10.03 -5.05 -1.43
CA ALA A 180 9.31 -4.33 -2.47
C ALA A 180 9.07 -2.86 -2.09
N ALA A 181 8.79 -2.57 -0.81
CA ALA A 181 8.59 -1.22 -0.31
C ALA A 181 9.89 -0.39 -0.37
N GLU A 182 11.02 -0.95 0.06
CA GLU A 182 12.33 -0.30 -0.06
C GLU A 182 12.68 0.03 -1.52
N SER A 183 12.41 -0.89 -2.45
CA SER A 183 12.58 -0.66 -3.88
C SER A 183 11.67 0.48 -4.38
N ASN A 184 10.42 0.54 -3.89
CA ASN A 184 9.46 1.57 -4.27
C ASN A 184 9.84 2.98 -3.79
N GLU A 185 10.53 3.12 -2.66
CA GLU A 185 11.04 4.43 -2.22
C GLU A 185 12.09 4.97 -3.20
N GLY A 186 12.99 4.12 -3.70
CA GLY A 186 13.94 4.48 -4.75
C GLY A 186 13.24 4.90 -6.04
N ILE A 187 12.25 4.11 -6.48
CA ILE A 187 11.40 4.39 -7.65
C ILE A 187 10.71 5.75 -7.54
N ASN A 188 10.11 6.06 -6.40
CA ASN A 188 9.43 7.35 -6.18
C ASN A 188 10.40 8.53 -6.26
N ASN A 189 11.61 8.40 -5.73
CA ASN A 189 12.64 9.44 -5.82
C ASN A 189 13.09 9.68 -7.27
N THR A 190 13.28 8.60 -8.05
CA THR A 190 13.61 8.70 -9.48
C THR A 190 12.49 9.35 -10.27
N ALA A 191 11.25 8.88 -10.12
CA ALA A 191 10.09 9.45 -10.80
C ALA A 191 9.90 10.94 -10.45
N THR A 192 10.15 11.32 -9.19
CA THR A 192 10.11 12.72 -8.74
C THR A 192 11.22 13.54 -9.42
N THR A 193 12.41 12.98 -9.59
CA THR A 193 13.54 13.65 -10.26
C THR A 193 13.26 13.85 -11.75
N ASP A 194 12.76 12.81 -12.42
CA ASP A 194 12.39 12.87 -13.84
C ASP A 194 11.27 13.88 -14.08
N ALA A 195 10.27 13.94 -13.19
CA ALA A 195 9.20 14.94 -13.27
C ALA A 195 9.73 16.39 -13.13
N LYS A 196 10.66 16.64 -12.20
CA LYS A 196 11.32 17.96 -12.07
C LYS A 196 12.09 18.34 -13.33
N PHE A 197 12.73 17.37 -13.97
CA PHE A 197 13.52 17.58 -15.16
C PHE A 197 12.65 17.88 -16.40
N LEU A 198 11.59 17.09 -16.61
CA LEU A 198 10.64 17.27 -17.70
C LEU A 198 9.85 18.58 -17.62
N SER A 199 9.64 19.09 -16.42
CA SER A 199 8.93 20.35 -16.22
C SER A 199 9.55 21.52 -16.98
N ASN A 200 10.88 21.62 -16.90
CA ASN A 200 11.61 22.72 -17.52
C ASN A 200 11.45 22.72 -19.04
N LEU A 201 11.14 21.56 -19.60
CA LEU A 201 10.98 21.34 -21.03
C LEU A 201 9.54 21.51 -21.52
N LEU A 202 8.55 21.14 -20.70
CA LEU A 202 7.15 21.16 -21.11
C LEU A 202 6.47 22.52 -20.88
N ASP A 203 7.23 23.56 -20.53
CA ASP A 203 6.73 24.85 -19.97
C ASP A 203 5.64 24.62 -18.92
N ARG A 204 5.79 23.49 -18.21
CA ARG A 204 4.90 23.01 -17.18
C ARG A 204 5.75 22.97 -15.93
N ILE A 205 5.64 24.01 -15.11
CA ILE A 205 6.23 24.03 -13.77
C ILE A 205 5.93 22.69 -13.08
N PRO A 206 6.92 21.99 -12.50
CA PRO A 206 6.63 20.75 -11.80
C PRO A 206 5.86 21.20 -10.56
N ARG A 207 4.62 20.75 -10.39
CA ARG A 207 3.75 21.22 -9.30
C ARG A 207 4.53 21.29 -7.99
N GLN A 208 4.62 22.51 -7.45
CA GLN A 208 5.49 22.99 -6.37
C GLN A 208 6.17 21.88 -5.54
N THR A 209 7.47 21.69 -5.75
CA THR A 209 8.33 20.98 -4.78
C THR A 209 8.64 21.84 -3.56
N ASP A 210 8.30 23.13 -3.63
CA ASP A 210 8.45 24.08 -2.54
C ASP A 210 7.32 23.92 -1.52
N PRO A 211 7.56 24.24 -0.23
CA PRO A 211 6.53 24.18 0.79
C PRO A 211 5.36 25.12 0.46
N ILE A 212 4.12 24.69 0.71
CA ILE A 212 2.93 25.55 0.70
C ILE A 212 3.19 26.74 1.63
N ARG A 213 3.00 27.97 1.12
CA ARG A 213 3.13 29.21 1.89
C ARG A 213 1.92 30.12 1.65
N ASN A 214 1.49 30.81 2.70
CA ASN A 214 0.57 31.96 2.65
C ASN A 214 -0.77 31.74 1.93
N ARG A 215 -1.45 30.60 2.15
CA ARG A 215 -2.83 30.40 1.67
C ARG A 215 -3.85 31.10 2.57
N THR A 216 -4.78 31.79 1.94
CA THR A 216 -6.05 32.21 2.55
C THR A 216 -6.92 31.00 2.86
N LYS A 217 -8.00 31.22 3.61
CA LYS A 217 -8.93 30.13 3.97
C LYS A 217 -9.61 29.57 2.71
N GLU A 218 -10.01 30.44 1.80
CA GLU A 218 -10.68 30.10 0.55
C GLU A 218 -9.76 29.29 -0.38
N GLU A 219 -8.48 29.67 -0.47
CA GLU A 219 -7.47 28.92 -1.23
C GLU A 219 -7.20 27.54 -0.62
N ASN A 220 -7.23 27.42 0.72
CA ASN A 220 -7.11 26.12 1.39
C ASN A 220 -8.31 25.21 1.13
N GLU A 221 -9.52 25.74 1.15
CA GLU A 221 -10.73 24.97 0.84
C GLU A 221 -10.73 24.49 -0.62
N ALA A 222 -10.40 25.38 -1.57
CA ALA A 222 -10.28 25.02 -2.98
C ALA A 222 -9.17 23.98 -3.25
N ALA A 223 -8.02 24.13 -2.59
CA ALA A 223 -6.93 23.15 -2.68
C ALA A 223 -7.29 21.80 -2.04
N GLY A 224 -8.15 21.80 -1.02
CA GLY A 224 -8.74 20.59 -0.45
C GLY A 224 -9.65 19.87 -1.46
N ASP A 225 -10.59 20.60 -2.05
CA ASP A 225 -11.52 20.07 -3.07
C ASP A 225 -10.76 19.48 -4.28
N GLU A 226 -9.73 20.18 -4.76
CA GLU A 226 -8.91 19.72 -5.88
C GLU A 226 -8.05 18.51 -5.49
N GLY A 227 -7.53 18.48 -4.26
CA GLY A 227 -6.83 17.34 -3.70
C GLY A 227 -7.71 16.10 -3.67
N GLU A 228 -8.93 16.20 -3.15
CA GLU A 228 -9.92 15.13 -3.14
C GLU A 228 -10.26 14.65 -4.56
N ARG A 229 -10.53 15.58 -5.49
CA ARG A 229 -10.83 15.25 -6.89
C ARG A 229 -9.71 14.43 -7.54
N ARG A 230 -8.45 14.77 -7.29
CA ARG A 230 -7.27 14.04 -7.81
C ARG A 230 -6.97 12.75 -7.07
N ALA A 231 -7.36 12.68 -5.80
CA ALA A 231 -7.40 11.43 -5.08
C ALA A 231 -8.45 10.46 -5.67
N GLY A 232 -9.39 10.97 -6.48
CA GLY A 232 -10.50 10.21 -7.07
C GLY A 232 -11.75 10.22 -6.18
N ILE A 233 -11.84 11.18 -5.27
CA ILE A 233 -12.96 11.40 -4.33
C ILE A 233 -13.80 12.55 -4.88
N ASN A 234 -15.13 12.45 -4.75
CA ASN A 234 -16.00 13.57 -5.08
C ASN A 234 -16.02 14.54 -3.89
N PRO A 235 -15.45 15.76 -4.01
CA PRO A 235 -15.38 16.71 -2.89
C PRO A 235 -16.76 17.16 -2.39
N ARG A 236 -17.76 17.10 -3.28
CA ARG A 236 -19.17 17.42 -2.97
C ARG A 236 -19.98 16.18 -2.60
N GLY A 237 -19.32 15.04 -2.41
CA GLY A 237 -19.95 13.82 -1.93
C GLY A 237 -20.47 13.97 -0.51
N ARG A 238 -21.46 13.16 -0.14
CA ARG A 238 -21.92 13.12 1.26
C ARG A 238 -20.84 12.47 2.11
N LYS A 239 -20.20 13.25 2.98
CA LYS A 239 -19.27 12.74 3.99
C LYS A 239 -20.05 12.14 5.18
N ARG A 240 -19.47 11.13 5.84
CA ARG A 240 -20.06 10.47 7.01
C ARG A 240 -19.21 10.79 8.23
N GLU A 241 -19.83 11.41 9.22
CA GLU A 241 -19.21 11.64 10.52
C GLU A 241 -19.13 10.34 11.32
N VAL A 242 -18.00 10.12 11.99
CA VAL A 242 -17.76 8.96 12.83
C VAL A 242 -17.23 9.39 14.20
N ARG A 243 -17.64 8.67 15.24
CA ARG A 243 -17.17 8.84 16.62
C ARG A 243 -16.23 7.72 17.00
N VAL A 244 -15.14 8.07 17.68
CA VAL A 244 -14.14 7.12 18.16
C VAL A 244 -13.51 7.63 19.45
N ILE A 245 -13.15 6.70 20.34
CA ILE A 245 -12.27 7.00 21.47
C ILE A 245 -10.87 6.63 21.03
N VAL A 246 -9.98 7.63 20.94
CA VAL A 246 -8.60 7.46 20.49
C VAL A 246 -7.63 7.88 21.59
N ASP A 247 -6.57 7.11 21.79
CA ASP A 247 -5.45 7.55 22.62
C ASP A 247 -4.50 8.41 21.77
N THR A 248 -4.43 9.70 22.08
CA THR A 248 -3.57 10.64 21.35
C THR A 248 -2.13 10.66 21.86
N GLY A 249 -1.81 9.88 22.90
CA GLY A 249 -0.58 9.94 23.68
C GLY A 249 -0.69 10.86 24.90
N SER A 250 -1.81 11.58 25.05
CA SER A 250 -2.17 12.35 26.25
C SER A 250 -3.34 11.71 27.02
N GLY A 251 -3.74 10.50 26.63
CA GLY A 251 -4.87 9.75 27.17
C GLY A 251 -6.03 9.58 26.17
N PRO A 252 -7.04 8.74 26.51
CA PRO A 252 -8.19 8.48 25.65
C PRO A 252 -9.09 9.71 25.54
N VAL A 253 -9.40 10.12 24.32
CA VAL A 253 -10.31 11.24 24.02
C VAL A 253 -11.37 10.81 23.02
N ALA A 254 -12.64 11.09 23.32
CA ALA A 254 -13.71 10.95 22.34
C ALA A 254 -13.56 12.03 21.27
N ARG A 255 -13.50 11.60 20.00
CA ARG A 255 -13.35 12.48 18.84
C ARG A 255 -14.43 12.16 17.80
N GLU A 256 -14.98 13.24 17.26
CA GLU A 256 -15.75 13.24 16.03
C GLU A 256 -14.80 13.59 14.89
N VAL A 257 -14.77 12.76 13.86
CA VAL A 257 -13.98 12.96 12.65
C VAL A 257 -14.83 12.66 11.43
N VAL A 258 -14.46 13.28 10.30
CA VAL A 258 -15.20 13.18 9.04
C VAL A 258 -14.18 12.81 7.97
N PRO A 259 -13.93 11.50 7.74
CA PRO A 259 -13.05 11.08 6.66
C PRO A 259 -13.57 11.55 5.31
N ASP A 260 -12.66 11.89 4.40
CA ASP A 260 -13.02 12.30 3.04
C ASP A 260 -13.82 11.23 2.29
N ARG A 261 -13.52 9.95 2.53
CA ARG A 261 -14.30 8.84 2.00
C ARG A 261 -14.35 7.66 2.95
N ILE A 262 -15.53 7.06 3.09
CA ILE A 262 -15.68 5.72 3.63
C ILE A 262 -16.35 4.84 2.59
N ASP A 263 -15.66 3.78 2.19
CA ASP A 263 -16.11 2.79 1.23
C ASP A 263 -16.45 1.49 1.98
N ASP A 264 -17.73 1.30 2.27
CA ASP A 264 -18.23 0.15 3.02
C ASP A 264 -18.13 -1.16 2.22
N VAL A 265 -18.10 -1.09 0.87
CA VAL A 265 -17.97 -2.27 0.00
C VAL A 265 -16.56 -2.84 0.11
N ASN A 266 -15.58 -1.95 0.09
CA ASN A 266 -14.17 -2.27 0.12
C ASN A 266 -13.54 -2.20 1.51
N ARG A 267 -14.34 -1.87 2.53
CA ARG A 267 -13.92 -1.63 3.92
C ARG A 267 -12.70 -0.71 4.00
N GLN A 268 -12.78 0.44 3.36
CA GLN A 268 -11.70 1.42 3.34
C GLN A 268 -12.17 2.77 3.88
N VAL A 269 -11.32 3.38 4.71
CA VAL A 269 -11.40 4.79 5.08
C VAL A 269 -10.28 5.50 4.34
N THR A 270 -10.58 6.62 3.69
CA THR A 270 -9.60 7.44 2.99
C THR A 270 -9.64 8.86 3.50
N GLU A 271 -8.46 9.39 3.80
CA GLU A 271 -8.24 10.80 4.14
C GLU A 271 -7.20 11.39 3.18
N VAL A 272 -7.43 12.61 2.72
CA VAL A 272 -6.58 13.33 1.77
C VAL A 272 -5.96 14.54 2.45
N LYS A 273 -4.63 14.61 2.48
CA LYS A 273 -3.89 15.75 3.03
C LYS A 273 -2.98 16.38 1.98
N ASN A 274 -3.34 17.58 1.55
CA ASN A 274 -2.50 18.45 0.74
C ASN A 274 -1.77 19.47 1.64
N THR A 275 -0.84 18.98 2.47
CA THR A 275 -0.07 19.78 3.44
C THR A 275 1.44 19.52 3.34
N ASN A 276 2.28 20.37 3.93
CA ASN A 276 3.74 20.13 3.96
C ASN A 276 4.13 19.03 4.94
N GLU A 277 3.40 18.91 6.04
CA GLU A 277 3.65 17.95 7.11
C GLU A 277 2.34 17.51 7.75
N ILE A 278 2.31 16.28 8.26
CA ILE A 278 1.07 15.68 8.79
C ILE A 278 0.85 15.91 10.28
N ARG A 279 1.87 16.37 11.01
CA ARG A 279 1.80 16.57 12.46
C ARG A 279 0.65 17.48 12.92
N PRO A 280 0.28 18.57 12.21
CA PRO A 280 -0.90 19.37 12.56
C PRO A 280 -2.21 18.56 12.55
N ASP A 281 -2.33 17.57 11.66
CA ASP A 281 -3.51 16.72 11.48
C ASP A 281 -3.48 15.45 12.33
N ARG A 282 -2.48 15.30 13.23
CA ARG A 282 -2.23 14.07 14.00
C ARG A 282 -3.48 13.49 14.64
N VAL A 283 -4.25 14.31 15.35
CA VAL A 283 -5.41 13.84 16.13
C VAL A 283 -6.49 13.27 15.21
N GLN A 284 -6.72 13.90 14.07
CA GLN A 284 -7.70 13.44 13.09
C GLN A 284 -7.26 12.10 12.50
N ILE A 285 -6.02 12.03 11.99
CA ILE A 285 -5.48 10.82 11.35
C ILE A 285 -5.49 9.62 12.31
N LEU A 286 -5.07 9.82 13.57
CA LEU A 286 -5.09 8.76 14.59
C LEU A 286 -6.52 8.30 14.92
N ALA A 287 -7.47 9.23 15.00
CA ALA A 287 -8.87 8.91 15.26
C ALA A 287 -9.48 8.09 14.11
N GLU A 288 -9.27 8.50 12.87
CA GLU A 288 -9.78 7.80 11.69
C GLU A 288 -9.17 6.41 11.55
N ALA A 289 -7.86 6.28 11.77
CA ALA A 289 -7.19 4.99 11.76
C ALA A 289 -7.67 4.06 12.88
N GLU A 290 -7.92 4.59 14.09
CA GLU A 290 -8.48 3.81 15.20
C GLU A 290 -9.92 3.39 14.92
N TRP A 291 -10.74 4.27 14.34
CA TRP A 291 -12.10 3.93 13.93
C TRP A 291 -12.08 2.82 12.88
N ALA A 292 -11.20 2.95 11.87
CA ALA A 292 -11.04 1.95 10.84
C ALA A 292 -10.67 0.60 11.45
N ARG A 293 -9.66 0.57 12.33
CA ARG A 293 -9.23 -0.64 13.06
C ARG A 293 -10.36 -1.28 13.86
N GLN A 294 -11.12 -0.50 14.64
CA GLN A 294 -12.22 -1.02 15.47
C GLN A 294 -13.36 -1.62 14.64
N ASN A 295 -13.57 -1.12 13.42
CA ASN A 295 -14.67 -1.53 12.55
C ASN A 295 -14.23 -2.50 11.44
N GLY A 296 -12.96 -2.91 11.41
CA GLY A 296 -12.41 -3.81 10.39
C GLY A 296 -12.30 -3.17 9.01
N TYR A 297 -11.90 -1.90 8.95
CA TYR A 297 -11.58 -1.15 7.74
C TYR A 297 -10.07 -0.90 7.67
N THR A 298 -9.54 -0.78 6.45
CA THR A 298 -8.17 -0.29 6.20
C THR A 298 -8.18 1.23 6.11
N MET A 299 -7.19 1.89 6.71
CA MET A 299 -6.99 3.34 6.59
C MET A 299 -6.01 3.65 5.46
N THR A 300 -6.39 4.54 4.54
CA THR A 300 -5.53 5.05 3.48
C THR A 300 -5.37 6.55 3.61
N LEU A 301 -4.14 6.99 3.83
CA LEU A 301 -3.78 8.41 3.85
C LEU A 301 -3.19 8.79 2.49
N VAL A 302 -3.96 9.54 1.70
CA VAL A 302 -3.49 10.09 0.43
C VAL A 302 -2.84 11.43 0.72
N VAL A 303 -1.55 11.54 0.50
CA VAL A 303 -0.80 12.78 0.74
C VAL A 303 -0.22 13.33 -0.54
N ASP A 304 0.09 14.63 -0.54
CA ASP A 304 0.92 15.17 -1.60
C ASP A 304 2.31 14.52 -1.57
N HIS A 305 2.92 14.34 -2.73
CA HIS A 305 4.24 13.73 -2.85
C HIS A 305 5.31 14.41 -1.97
N ARG A 306 5.21 15.72 -1.74
CA ARG A 306 6.13 16.49 -0.87
C ARG A 306 5.83 16.35 0.63
N THR A 307 4.66 15.85 1.02
CA THR A 307 4.23 15.84 2.42
C THR A 307 5.14 14.95 3.26
N VAL A 308 5.68 15.51 4.34
CA VAL A 308 6.55 14.78 5.28
C VAL A 308 5.71 14.11 6.38
N ILE A 309 5.91 12.81 6.58
CA ILE A 309 5.33 12.08 7.72
C ILE A 309 6.25 12.25 8.92
N ASN A 310 6.11 13.35 9.66
CA ASN A 310 6.99 13.71 10.78
C ASN A 310 6.40 13.41 12.17
N ASP A 311 5.35 12.59 12.25
CA ASP A 311 4.78 12.13 13.51
C ASP A 311 5.19 10.67 13.80
N PRO A 312 5.90 10.39 14.92
CA PRO A 312 6.38 9.04 15.21
C PRO A 312 5.28 7.99 15.34
N LYS A 313 4.09 8.36 15.84
CA LYS A 313 2.99 7.41 16.03
C LYS A 313 2.37 7.05 14.70
N ILE A 314 2.13 8.05 13.85
CA ILE A 314 1.63 7.81 12.50
C ILE A 314 2.66 7.04 11.68
N GLN A 315 3.94 7.37 11.78
CA GLN A 315 5.00 6.59 11.12
C GLN A 315 5.04 5.13 11.59
N GLU A 316 4.86 4.86 12.89
CA GLU A 316 4.73 3.49 13.41
C GLU A 316 3.52 2.76 12.80
N MET A 317 2.38 3.44 12.68
CA MET A 317 1.16 2.91 12.05
C MET A 317 1.32 2.70 10.53
N VAL A 318 2.18 3.48 9.88
CA VAL A 318 2.54 3.25 8.47
C VAL A 318 3.43 2.02 8.36
N ASN A 319 4.47 1.93 9.18
CA ASN A 319 5.44 0.83 9.18
C ASN A 319 4.80 -0.52 9.53
N ASN A 320 3.75 -0.53 10.36
CA ASN A 320 3.04 -1.75 10.73
C ASN A 320 1.83 -2.06 9.82
N GLY A 321 1.60 -1.27 8.78
CA GLY A 321 0.52 -1.47 7.80
C GLY A 321 -0.88 -1.05 8.27
N GLN A 322 -1.04 -0.42 9.44
CA GLN A 322 -2.33 0.11 9.89
C GLN A 322 -2.79 1.32 9.07
N ILE A 323 -1.86 2.12 8.56
CA ILE A 323 -2.12 3.24 7.64
C ILE A 323 -1.35 2.99 6.35
N GLN A 324 -2.07 2.88 5.23
CA GLN A 324 -1.46 2.85 3.91
C GLN A 324 -1.28 4.28 3.40
N VAL A 325 -0.03 4.70 3.17
CA VAL A 325 0.25 6.02 2.57
C VAL A 325 0.29 5.91 1.06
N VAL A 326 -0.50 6.75 0.38
CA VAL A 326 -0.47 6.90 -1.07
C VAL A 326 -0.01 8.32 -1.39
N ARG A 327 1.13 8.45 -2.06
CA ARG A 327 1.67 9.75 -2.48
C ARG A 327 1.13 10.10 -3.87
N LYS A 328 0.55 11.29 -4.01
CA LYS A 328 0.00 11.81 -5.29
C LYS A 328 0.41 13.27 -5.50
N GLU A 329 0.24 13.76 -6.73
CA GLU A 329 0.24 15.21 -6.99
C GLU A 329 -1.14 15.79 -6.70
N LEU A 330 -1.33 16.37 -5.51
CA LEU A 330 -2.63 16.88 -5.07
C LEU A 330 -2.85 18.36 -5.42
N ASP A 331 -1.79 19.10 -5.71
CA ASP A 331 -1.83 20.57 -5.86
C ASP A 331 -1.90 21.06 -7.31
N ASP A 332 -2.70 22.07 -7.65
CA ASP A 332 -2.55 22.83 -8.90
C ASP A 332 -1.54 23.97 -8.78
N ALA A 333 -0.71 24.12 -9.82
CA ALA A 333 0.30 25.18 -9.92
C ALA A 333 -0.34 26.52 -10.32
N TYR A 334 -1.40 26.94 -9.63
CA TYR A 334 -2.05 28.23 -9.88
C TYR A 334 -1.83 29.22 -8.75
N PHE A 335 -0.59 29.35 -8.26
CA PHE A 335 -0.11 30.58 -7.60
C PHE A 335 1.40 30.76 -7.80
#